data_AF-A0A7K5WYU4-F1
#
_entry.id   AF-A0A7K5WYU4-F1
#
_cell.length_a   1.000
_cell.length_b   1.000
_cell.length_c   1.000
_cell.angle_alpha   90.00
_cell.angle_beta   90.00
_cell.angle_gamma   90.00
#
_symmetry.space_group_name_H-M   'P 1'
#
loop_
_entity.id
_entity.type
_entity.pdbx_description
1 polymer ?
#
loop_
_entity_poly.entity_id
_entity_poly.type
_entity_poly.pdbx_seq_one_letter_code
_entity_poly.pdbx_strand_id
1 'polypeptide(L)'
;LAVGRISKDPSLNLGHRLDYVVLQEECETSRALVRFIDFGKLSSAFIGPLNPGFCEVATLLGENWNKAIFSWMCINYKLDSTIHHPTFVRTLPSPTRVLFTIMKYFNWAHVGIIASNEDIWMDTANQLASALRNQGLPVGIVTSVRKGEKGTEDTWNEIKAVAGIRIILLCMHSVLIGGEEQANLLTKALEMGLADGRYVFVPYDTLLYSLPYQNNSFNVFDNNSKLQEAYDAVLTVTLASGERTFYDAFREAKESGEITRDLEASQVSPLFGTIYDAIYFMAMAIGSARRKGVRISGAHIAEHTKNFSFPGFSHRVETDHCGKGMSNYVILDTDGGGNQLFPTHLLDMSSDSVNSLGRAIHFPSGAPPKPDSSCWFDPDVLCNGG
;
A
#
# COMPACT_ATOMS: atom_id res chain seq x y z
N LEU A 1 16.17 11.13 9.07
CA LEU A 1 16.99 9.90 9.04
C LEU A 1 17.56 9.62 7.64
N ALA A 2 16.74 9.33 6.63
CA ALA A 2 17.19 8.97 5.26
C ALA A 2 18.27 9.90 4.68
N VAL A 3 18.02 11.22 4.65
CA VAL A 3 19.00 12.22 4.16
C VAL A 3 20.34 12.15 4.90
N GLY A 4 20.31 11.91 6.21
CA GLY A 4 21.52 11.74 7.02
C GLY A 4 22.32 10.50 6.61
N ARG A 5 21.67 9.36 6.43
CA ARG A 5 22.32 8.12 5.96
C ARG A 5 22.84 8.23 4.53
N ILE A 6 22.05 8.82 3.61
CA ILE A 6 22.46 9.10 2.23
C ILE A 6 23.73 9.95 2.18
N SER A 7 23.84 10.98 3.03
CA SER A 7 25.02 11.85 3.09
C SER A 7 26.31 11.14 3.54
N LYS A 8 26.17 9.99 4.20
CA LYS A 8 27.27 9.16 4.70
C LYS A 8 27.53 7.91 3.85
N ASP A 9 26.67 7.62 2.86
CA ASP A 9 26.80 6.44 2.01
C ASP A 9 27.86 6.68 0.92
N PRO A 10 29.03 6.01 0.98
CA PRO A 10 30.11 6.20 0.01
C PRO A 10 29.76 5.65 -1.38
N SER A 11 28.74 4.80 -1.51
CA SER A 11 28.28 4.26 -2.79
C SER A 11 27.45 5.27 -3.59
N LEU A 12 26.97 6.34 -2.94
CA LEU A 12 26.12 7.37 -3.51
C LEU A 12 26.89 8.67 -3.79
N ASN A 13 27.24 8.89 -5.05
CA ASN A 13 27.73 10.20 -5.50
C ASN A 13 26.60 11.01 -6.15
N LEU A 14 25.91 11.81 -5.33
CA LEU A 14 24.87 12.73 -5.80
C LEU A 14 25.45 14.05 -6.34
N GLY A 15 26.74 14.30 -6.10
CA GLY A 15 27.53 15.52 -6.37
C GLY A 15 26.99 16.84 -5.83
N HIS A 16 25.87 16.81 -5.12
CA HIS A 16 25.35 17.88 -4.28
C HIS A 16 24.83 17.26 -2.98
N ARG A 17 24.76 18.07 -1.93
CA ARG A 17 24.12 17.66 -0.69
C ARG A 17 22.60 17.63 -0.90
N LEU A 18 21.99 16.50 -0.58
CA LEU A 18 20.54 16.39 -0.54
C LEU A 18 20.01 17.14 0.69
N ASP A 19 18.96 17.91 0.49
CA ASP A 19 18.19 18.55 1.56
C ASP A 19 16.69 18.37 1.26
N TYR A 20 15.85 18.59 2.27
CA TYR A 20 14.41 18.37 2.16
C TYR A 20 13.61 19.49 2.81
N VAL A 21 12.41 19.71 2.28
CA VAL A 21 11.36 20.51 2.89
C VAL A 21 10.13 19.64 3.02
N VAL A 22 9.46 19.69 4.18
CA VAL A 22 8.19 19.00 4.37
C VAL A 22 7.09 19.88 3.81
N LEU A 23 6.42 19.37 2.79
CA LEU A 23 5.32 20.06 2.11
C LEU A 23 4.00 19.50 2.66
N GLN A 24 3.15 20.36 3.20
CA GLN A 24 1.86 19.93 3.74
C GLN A 24 0.87 19.69 2.60
N GLU A 25 0.40 18.46 2.48
CA GLU A 25 -0.66 18.05 1.58
C GLU A 25 -1.99 18.04 2.35
N GLU A 26 -3.01 18.70 1.81
CA GLU A 26 -4.35 18.71 2.40
C GLU A 26 -5.04 17.38 2.11
N CYS A 27 -5.91 16.91 3.00
CA CYS A 27 -6.68 15.67 2.73
C CYS A 27 -7.72 15.85 1.62
N GLU A 28 -8.19 17.08 1.39
CA GLU A 28 -9.12 17.42 0.30
C GLU A 28 -8.37 17.56 -1.02
N THR A 29 -8.76 16.77 -2.02
CA THR A 29 -8.03 16.63 -3.30
C THR A 29 -7.88 17.96 -4.04
N SER A 30 -8.93 18.77 -4.03
CA SER A 30 -8.94 20.06 -4.72
C SER A 30 -7.90 21.03 -4.13
N ARG A 31 -7.84 21.12 -2.79
CA ARG A 31 -6.92 22.00 -2.06
C ARG A 31 -5.50 21.48 -2.12
N ALA A 32 -5.32 20.15 -2.06
CA ALA A 32 -4.03 19.49 -2.21
C ALA A 32 -3.39 19.82 -3.56
N LEU A 33 -4.16 19.72 -4.66
CA LEU A 33 -3.69 20.08 -6.00
C LEU A 33 -3.28 21.55 -6.10
N VAL A 34 -4.12 22.48 -5.61
CA VAL A 34 -3.80 23.91 -5.65
C VAL A 34 -2.49 24.20 -4.92
N ARG A 35 -2.30 23.63 -3.72
CA ARG A 35 -1.04 23.78 -2.99
C ARG A 35 0.15 23.13 -3.70
N PHE A 36 -0.06 21.99 -4.36
CA PHE A 36 1.01 21.31 -5.08
C PHE A 36 1.60 22.18 -6.21
N ILE A 37 0.77 22.97 -6.89
CA ILE A 37 1.21 23.92 -7.93
C ILE A 37 2.21 24.94 -7.36
N ASP A 38 1.98 25.44 -6.15
CA ASP A 38 2.86 26.41 -5.49
C ASP A 38 4.24 25.82 -5.15
N PHE A 39 4.31 24.50 -4.92
CA PHE A 39 5.56 23.79 -4.62
C PHE A 39 6.46 23.62 -5.84
N GLY A 40 5.95 23.88 -7.04
CA GLY A 40 6.66 23.80 -8.31
C GLY A 40 7.94 24.63 -8.39
N LYS A 41 8.21 25.57 -7.47
CA LYS A 41 9.49 26.33 -7.40
C LYS A 41 10.38 25.94 -6.22
N LEU A 42 9.90 25.14 -5.27
CA LEU A 42 10.58 24.89 -3.99
C LEU A 42 11.50 23.67 -4.00
N SER A 43 11.15 22.63 -4.75
CA SER A 43 11.84 21.33 -4.69
C SER A 43 12.41 20.91 -6.03
N SER A 44 13.50 20.15 -6.08
CA SER A 44 14.07 19.63 -7.34
C SER A 44 13.43 18.32 -7.80
N ALA A 45 12.79 17.61 -6.88
CA ALA A 45 12.02 16.39 -7.09
C ALA A 45 11.02 16.25 -5.93
N PHE A 46 10.02 15.39 -6.09
CA PHE A 46 8.97 15.18 -5.10
C PHE A 46 8.95 13.72 -4.64
N ILE A 47 8.78 13.55 -3.33
CA ILE A 47 8.31 12.31 -2.71
C ILE A 47 6.86 12.54 -2.33
N GLY A 48 5.94 11.80 -2.94
CA GLY A 48 4.53 12.16 -3.07
C GLY A 48 4.19 12.61 -4.50
N PRO A 49 2.93 12.98 -4.80
CA PRO A 49 1.84 13.19 -3.85
C PRO A 49 1.33 11.89 -3.21
N LEU A 50 0.66 12.03 -2.07
CA LEU A 50 0.06 10.91 -1.33
C LEU A 50 -1.44 10.80 -1.58
N ASN A 51 -2.07 11.82 -2.16
CA ASN A 51 -3.46 11.75 -2.57
C ASN A 51 -3.59 11.24 -4.04
N PRO A 52 -4.21 10.08 -4.26
CA PRO A 52 -4.36 9.50 -5.60
C PRO A 52 -5.26 10.32 -6.53
N GLY A 53 -6.12 11.19 -5.99
CA GLY A 53 -7.07 11.99 -6.75
C GLY A 53 -6.44 12.98 -7.73
N PHE A 54 -5.19 13.39 -7.50
CA PHE A 54 -4.48 14.32 -8.40
C PHE A 54 -3.15 13.81 -8.94
N CYS A 55 -2.80 12.52 -8.75
CA CYS A 55 -1.52 11.96 -9.21
C CYS A 55 -1.27 12.12 -10.73
N GLU A 56 -2.31 11.99 -11.56
CA GLU A 56 -2.20 12.19 -13.02
C GLU A 56 -1.83 13.64 -13.35
N VAL A 57 -2.48 14.60 -12.68
CA VAL A 57 -2.17 16.03 -12.84
C VAL A 57 -0.80 16.38 -12.27
N ALA A 58 -0.45 15.86 -11.09
CA ALA A 58 0.86 16.06 -10.48
C ALA A 58 1.98 15.59 -11.42
N THR A 59 1.79 14.43 -12.06
CA THR A 59 2.76 13.87 -13.02
C THR A 59 2.96 14.78 -14.22
N LEU A 60 1.89 15.28 -14.84
CA LEU A 60 1.96 16.24 -15.94
C LEU A 60 2.65 17.55 -15.53
N LEU A 61 2.39 18.02 -14.31
CA LEU A 61 3.10 19.19 -13.75
C LEU A 61 4.60 18.90 -13.54
N GLY A 62 4.93 17.70 -13.05
CA GLY A 62 6.31 17.22 -12.91
C GLY A 62 7.05 17.22 -14.25
N GLU A 63 6.42 16.75 -15.31
CA GLU A 63 6.96 16.79 -16.67
C GLU A 63 7.23 18.22 -17.12
N ASN A 64 6.24 19.11 -16.98
CA ASN A 64 6.37 20.52 -17.35
C ASN A 64 7.46 21.25 -16.54
N TRP A 65 7.62 20.93 -15.26
CA TRP A 65 8.66 21.49 -14.40
C TRP A 65 10.01 20.79 -14.55
N ASN A 66 10.06 19.69 -15.30
CA ASN A 66 11.21 18.81 -15.41
C ASN A 66 11.69 18.26 -14.05
N LYS A 67 10.75 17.76 -13.24
CA LYS A 67 10.97 17.25 -11.88
C LYS A 67 10.44 15.84 -11.74
N ALA A 68 11.23 14.98 -11.12
CA ALA A 68 10.81 13.60 -10.86
C ALA A 68 9.80 13.57 -9.72
N ILE A 69 8.84 12.65 -9.82
CA ILE A 69 7.77 12.43 -8.86
C ILE A 69 7.82 10.96 -8.45
N PHE A 70 8.10 10.71 -7.18
CA PHE A 70 8.19 9.37 -6.60
C PHE A 70 7.03 9.16 -5.65
N SER A 71 6.14 8.19 -5.91
CA SER A 71 5.00 7.92 -5.02
C SER A 71 4.67 6.44 -4.91
N TRP A 72 4.27 6.03 -3.71
CA TRP A 72 3.67 4.71 -3.45
C TRP A 72 2.13 4.74 -3.48
N MET A 73 1.52 5.92 -3.36
CA MET A 73 0.06 6.09 -3.26
C MET A 73 -0.65 6.23 -4.61
N CYS A 74 0.08 6.64 -5.66
CA CYS A 74 -0.50 6.91 -6.97
C CYS A 74 -0.90 5.64 -7.73
N ILE A 75 -1.99 4.99 -7.34
CA ILE A 75 -2.45 3.68 -7.85
C ILE A 75 -2.92 3.65 -9.31
N ASN A 76 -3.17 4.80 -9.94
CA ASN A 76 -3.64 4.88 -11.31
C ASN A 76 -2.71 4.14 -12.29
N TYR A 77 -3.23 3.11 -12.96
CA TYR A 77 -2.49 2.24 -13.89
C TYR A 77 -1.96 2.98 -15.12
N LYS A 78 -2.55 4.12 -15.49
CA LYS A 78 -2.07 4.94 -16.61
C LYS A 78 -0.64 5.42 -16.38
N LEU A 79 -0.27 5.66 -15.11
CA LEU A 79 1.05 6.14 -14.71
C LEU A 79 2.17 5.11 -14.90
N ASP A 80 1.83 3.85 -15.17
CA ASP A 80 2.81 2.80 -15.41
C ASP A 80 3.46 2.93 -16.82
N SER A 81 2.89 3.75 -17.72
CA SER A 81 3.50 4.05 -19.02
C SER A 81 4.61 5.10 -18.90
N THR A 82 5.86 4.65 -18.96
CA THR A 82 7.05 5.53 -18.96
C THR A 82 7.14 6.44 -20.20
N ILE A 83 6.40 6.13 -21.27
CA ILE A 83 6.32 6.97 -22.47
C ILE A 83 5.42 8.18 -22.23
N HIS A 84 4.28 7.96 -21.57
CA HIS A 84 3.30 9.02 -21.30
C HIS A 84 3.58 9.77 -20.01
N HIS A 85 4.32 9.16 -19.08
CA HIS A 85 4.63 9.69 -17.77
C HIS A 85 6.12 9.55 -17.44
N PRO A 86 7.02 10.18 -18.23
CA PRO A 86 8.45 9.95 -18.16
C PRO A 86 9.11 10.44 -16.87
N THR A 87 8.43 11.25 -16.04
CA THR A 87 8.97 11.75 -14.78
C THR A 87 8.40 11.06 -13.54
N PHE A 88 7.46 10.12 -13.70
CA PHE A 88 6.85 9.41 -12.59
C PHE A 88 7.60 8.12 -12.26
N VAL A 89 7.75 7.85 -10.96
CA VAL A 89 8.32 6.61 -10.45
C VAL A 89 7.46 6.08 -9.31
N ARG A 90 7.11 4.81 -9.40
CA ARG A 90 6.49 4.11 -8.28
C ARG A 90 7.56 3.56 -7.34
N THR A 91 7.45 3.86 -6.05
CA THR A 91 8.45 3.42 -5.05
C THR A 91 8.16 2.06 -4.42
N LEU A 92 6.96 1.51 -4.65
CA LEU A 92 6.54 0.17 -4.25
C LEU A 92 5.96 -0.59 -5.45
N PRO A 93 5.81 -1.92 -5.40
CA PRO A 93 4.96 -2.63 -6.34
C PRO A 93 3.55 -2.00 -6.40
N SER A 94 2.92 -2.01 -7.57
CA SER A 94 1.54 -1.51 -7.71
C SER A 94 0.60 -2.29 -6.78
N PRO A 95 -0.20 -1.61 -5.92
CA PRO A 95 -1.16 -2.30 -5.06
C PRO A 95 -2.15 -3.17 -5.86
N THR A 96 -2.53 -2.72 -7.07
CA THR A 96 -3.36 -3.51 -7.98
C THR A 96 -2.67 -4.82 -8.39
N ARG A 97 -1.35 -4.79 -8.66
CA ARG A 97 -0.58 -6.01 -8.99
C ARG A 97 -0.55 -6.99 -7.82
N VAL A 98 -0.30 -6.48 -6.62
CA VAL A 98 -0.27 -7.30 -5.39
C VAL A 98 -1.63 -7.95 -5.17
N LEU A 99 -2.71 -7.16 -5.19
CA LEU A 99 -4.07 -7.64 -5.03
C LEU A 99 -4.47 -8.65 -6.12
N PHE A 100 -4.19 -8.35 -7.39
CA PHE A 100 -4.49 -9.26 -8.50
C PHE A 100 -3.80 -10.62 -8.34
N THR A 101 -2.56 -10.63 -7.86
CA THR A 101 -1.80 -11.86 -7.59
C THR A 101 -2.48 -12.74 -6.54
N ILE A 102 -2.97 -12.13 -5.46
CA ILE A 102 -3.72 -12.82 -4.39
C ILE A 102 -5.06 -13.34 -4.91
N MET A 103 -5.82 -12.46 -5.56
CA MET A 103 -7.13 -12.80 -6.11
C MET A 103 -7.04 -13.93 -7.12
N LYS A 104 -6.02 -13.94 -7.97
CA LYS A 104 -5.75 -15.03 -8.92
C LYS A 104 -5.42 -16.34 -8.23
N TYR A 105 -4.59 -16.31 -7.18
CA TYR A 105 -4.22 -17.52 -6.46
C TYR A 105 -5.42 -18.19 -5.77
N PHE A 106 -6.29 -17.40 -5.11
CA PHE A 106 -7.48 -17.93 -4.44
C PHE A 106 -8.72 -18.04 -5.33
N ASN A 107 -8.63 -17.58 -6.59
CA ASN A 107 -9.75 -17.41 -7.51
C ASN A 107 -10.90 -16.58 -6.90
N TRP A 108 -10.60 -15.42 -6.31
CA TRP A 108 -11.61 -14.49 -5.81
C TRP A 108 -11.69 -13.27 -6.74
N ALA A 109 -12.57 -13.31 -7.73
CA ALA A 109 -12.64 -12.29 -8.79
C ALA A 109 -13.61 -11.15 -8.46
N HIS A 110 -14.70 -11.43 -7.73
CA HIS A 110 -15.74 -10.44 -7.44
C HIS A 110 -15.41 -9.59 -6.23
N VAL A 111 -15.25 -8.29 -6.49
CA VAL A 111 -14.74 -7.31 -5.53
C VAL A 111 -15.82 -6.33 -5.10
N GLY A 112 -15.94 -6.12 -3.79
CA GLY A 112 -16.54 -4.92 -3.20
C GLY A 112 -15.45 -3.98 -2.66
N ILE A 113 -15.67 -2.67 -2.68
CA ILE A 113 -14.73 -1.69 -2.11
C ILE A 113 -15.49 -0.75 -1.19
N ILE A 114 -15.00 -0.59 0.04
CA ILE A 114 -15.52 0.35 1.04
C ILE A 114 -14.43 1.35 1.38
N ALA A 115 -14.70 2.64 1.20
CA ALA A 115 -13.83 3.73 1.62
C ALA A 115 -14.31 4.36 2.93
N SER A 116 -13.42 4.97 3.70
CA SER A 116 -13.84 6.01 4.64
C SER A 116 -14.20 7.31 3.91
N ASN A 117 -14.70 8.31 4.64
CA ASN A 117 -15.32 9.50 4.05
C ASN A 117 -14.34 10.65 3.78
N GLU A 118 -13.03 10.42 3.84
CA GLU A 118 -12.02 11.37 3.37
C GLU A 118 -11.76 11.20 1.88
N ASP A 119 -11.56 12.32 1.17
CA ASP A 119 -11.31 12.34 -0.27
C ASP A 119 -10.16 11.41 -0.69
N ILE A 120 -9.06 11.39 0.08
CA ILE A 120 -7.92 10.48 -0.19
C ILE A 120 -8.35 9.02 -0.30
N TRP A 121 -9.28 8.56 0.55
CA TRP A 121 -9.73 7.18 0.60
C TRP A 121 -10.81 6.89 -0.43
N MET A 122 -11.71 7.85 -0.68
CA MET A 122 -12.68 7.76 -1.77
C MET A 122 -11.99 7.73 -3.14
N ASP A 123 -10.98 8.59 -3.35
CA ASP A 123 -10.16 8.60 -4.56
C ASP A 123 -9.33 7.32 -4.69
N THR A 124 -8.79 6.80 -3.57
CA THR A 124 -8.13 5.49 -3.56
C THR A 124 -9.08 4.40 -4.04
N ALA A 125 -10.30 4.33 -3.50
CA ALA A 125 -11.28 3.32 -3.87
C ALA A 125 -11.69 3.42 -5.35
N ASN A 126 -11.92 4.63 -5.86
CA ASN A 126 -12.29 4.85 -7.26
C ASN A 126 -11.17 4.47 -8.24
N GLN A 127 -9.93 4.83 -7.92
CA GLN A 127 -8.76 4.50 -8.75
C GLN A 127 -8.46 2.99 -8.69
N LEU A 128 -8.57 2.38 -7.51
CA LEU A 128 -8.42 0.93 -7.33
C LEU A 128 -9.49 0.17 -8.13
N ALA A 129 -10.75 0.59 -8.05
CA ALA A 129 -11.84 0.01 -8.83
C ALA A 129 -11.56 0.08 -10.34
N SER A 130 -11.08 1.24 -10.81
CA SER A 130 -10.73 1.44 -12.22
C SER A 130 -9.57 0.54 -12.64
N ALA A 131 -8.55 0.40 -11.79
CA ALA A 131 -7.39 -0.45 -12.06
C ALA A 131 -7.76 -1.94 -12.07
N LEU A 132 -8.62 -2.40 -11.17
CA LEU A 132 -9.09 -3.79 -11.12
C LEU A 132 -9.99 -4.13 -12.31
N ARG A 133 -10.90 -3.23 -12.70
CA ARG A 133 -11.70 -3.38 -13.92
C ARG A 133 -10.82 -3.44 -15.17
N ASN A 134 -9.73 -2.67 -15.22
CA ASN A 134 -8.75 -2.73 -16.30
C ASN A 134 -8.00 -4.08 -16.35
N GLN A 135 -7.92 -4.80 -15.22
CA GLN A 135 -7.40 -6.17 -15.17
C GLN A 135 -8.48 -7.24 -15.47
N GLY A 136 -9.68 -6.83 -15.89
CA GLY A 136 -10.80 -7.72 -16.20
C GLY A 136 -11.63 -8.17 -15.00
N LEU A 137 -11.34 -7.68 -13.78
CA LEU A 137 -12.05 -8.12 -12.58
C LEU A 137 -13.36 -7.36 -12.35
N PRO A 138 -14.45 -8.05 -11.98
CA PRO A 138 -15.74 -7.42 -11.67
C PRO A 138 -15.69 -6.72 -10.31
N VAL A 139 -15.77 -5.39 -10.33
CA VAL A 139 -15.96 -4.56 -9.12
C VAL A 139 -17.45 -4.22 -9.01
N GLY A 140 -18.17 -5.00 -8.21
CA GLY A 140 -19.62 -4.97 -8.09
C GLY A 140 -20.15 -3.72 -7.38
N ILE A 141 -19.37 -3.17 -6.45
CA ILE A 141 -19.73 -1.96 -5.71
C ILE A 141 -18.49 -1.22 -5.22
N VAL A 142 -18.56 0.10 -5.28
CA VAL A 142 -17.65 1.03 -4.61
C VAL A 142 -18.54 1.96 -3.79
N THR A 143 -18.37 1.94 -2.47
CA THR A 143 -19.17 2.75 -1.54
C THR A 143 -18.26 3.35 -0.47
N SER A 144 -18.79 4.27 0.34
CA SER A 144 -18.07 4.88 1.45
C SER A 144 -18.90 4.91 2.72
N VAL A 145 -18.23 4.89 3.87
CA VAL A 145 -18.87 4.97 5.18
C VAL A 145 -19.56 6.33 5.30
N ARG A 146 -20.90 6.30 5.27
CA ARG A 146 -21.71 7.51 5.37
C ARG A 146 -21.55 8.14 6.76
N LYS A 147 -21.69 9.47 6.84
CA LYS A 147 -21.77 10.19 8.11
C LYS A 147 -23.11 9.88 8.81
N GLY A 148 -23.09 9.89 10.15
CA GLY A 148 -24.28 9.73 10.99
C GLY A 148 -24.43 8.35 11.61
N GLU A 149 -25.35 8.21 12.57
CA GLU A 149 -25.47 7.03 13.44
C GLU A 149 -25.72 5.71 12.71
N LYS A 150 -26.40 5.77 11.54
CA LYS A 150 -26.71 4.58 10.72
C LYS A 150 -25.76 4.39 9.54
N GLY A 151 -24.74 5.24 9.38
CA GLY A 151 -23.94 5.26 8.15
C GLY A 151 -23.23 3.94 7.86
N THR A 152 -22.65 3.31 8.88
CA THR A 152 -22.01 1.99 8.78
C THR A 152 -23.01 0.88 8.45
N GLU A 153 -24.21 0.92 9.02
CA GLU A 153 -25.27 -0.07 8.77
C GLU A 153 -25.80 0.03 7.34
N ASP A 154 -26.04 1.25 6.87
CA ASP A 154 -26.46 1.52 5.49
C ASP A 154 -25.42 1.01 4.49
N THR A 155 -24.13 1.25 4.77
CA THR A 155 -23.01 0.77 3.94
C THR A 155 -23.03 -0.76 3.81
N TRP A 156 -23.24 -1.47 4.93
CA TRP A 156 -23.35 -2.94 4.90
C TRP A 156 -24.62 -3.44 4.20
N ASN A 157 -25.72 -2.71 4.29
CA ASN A 157 -26.95 -3.04 3.57
C ASN A 157 -26.76 -2.93 2.05
N GLU A 158 -26.02 -1.94 1.56
CA GLU A 158 -25.64 -1.83 0.14
C GLU A 158 -24.77 -3.01 -0.30
N ILE A 159 -23.74 -3.34 0.47
CA ILE A 159 -22.85 -4.48 0.18
C ILE A 159 -23.65 -5.79 0.10
N LYS A 160 -24.56 -6.02 1.06
CA LYS A 160 -25.42 -7.21 1.11
C LYS A 160 -26.37 -7.32 -0.08
N ALA A 161 -26.75 -6.19 -0.70
CA ALA A 161 -27.61 -6.17 -1.88
C ALA A 161 -26.89 -6.64 -3.16
N VAL A 162 -25.56 -6.70 -3.14
CA VAL A 162 -24.75 -7.13 -4.28
C VAL A 162 -24.35 -8.60 -4.10
N ALA A 163 -24.88 -9.44 -4.99
CA ALA A 163 -24.55 -10.86 -5.02
C ALA A 163 -23.12 -11.08 -5.56
N GLY A 164 -22.52 -12.22 -5.20
CA GLY A 164 -21.29 -12.68 -5.82
C GLY A 164 -19.99 -12.15 -5.22
N ILE A 165 -20.01 -11.10 -4.39
CA ILE A 165 -18.79 -10.57 -3.74
C ILE A 165 -18.08 -11.68 -2.95
N ARG A 166 -16.76 -11.80 -3.15
CA ARG A 166 -15.87 -12.70 -2.40
C ARG A 166 -14.93 -11.93 -1.49
N ILE A 167 -14.36 -10.85 -2.02
CA ILE A 167 -13.36 -10.02 -1.36
C ILE A 167 -13.88 -8.59 -1.23
N ILE A 168 -13.66 -8.00 -0.06
CA ILE A 168 -14.01 -6.61 0.23
C ILE A 168 -12.73 -5.87 0.61
N LEU A 169 -12.36 -4.91 -0.23
CA LEU A 169 -11.19 -4.06 -0.04
C LEU A 169 -11.58 -2.85 0.80
N LEU A 170 -10.85 -2.62 1.89
CA LEU A 170 -11.11 -1.55 2.85
C LEU A 170 -10.12 -0.41 2.63
N CYS A 171 -10.54 0.65 1.92
CA CYS A 171 -9.77 1.86 1.69
C CYS A 171 -9.95 2.83 2.85
N MET A 172 -9.20 2.63 3.92
CA MET A 172 -9.21 3.43 5.15
C MET A 172 -7.98 3.08 5.97
N HIS A 173 -7.73 3.82 7.05
CA HIS A 173 -6.68 3.43 8.00
C HIS A 173 -6.99 2.09 8.67
N SER A 174 -5.99 1.22 8.74
CA SER A 174 -6.10 -0.08 9.38
C SER A 174 -6.17 0.05 10.89
N VAL A 175 -7.00 -0.82 11.49
CA VAL A 175 -7.09 -1.02 12.93
C VAL A 175 -5.70 -1.23 13.56
N LEU A 176 -4.79 -1.90 12.85
CA LEU A 176 -3.44 -2.22 13.33
C LEU A 176 -2.54 -0.99 13.53
N ILE A 177 -2.92 0.17 12.97
CA ILE A 177 -2.22 1.45 13.14
C ILE A 177 -3.13 2.54 13.73
N GLY A 178 -4.23 2.15 14.38
CA GLY A 178 -5.16 3.07 15.05
C GLY A 178 -6.35 3.53 14.21
N GLY A 179 -6.70 2.82 13.14
CA GLY A 179 -7.86 3.13 12.30
C GLY A 179 -9.21 2.84 12.96
N GLU A 180 -9.80 3.87 13.58
CA GLU A 180 -11.09 3.75 14.29
C GLU A 180 -12.28 3.45 13.36
N GLU A 181 -12.31 4.03 12.17
CA GLU A 181 -13.40 3.78 11.21
C GLU A 181 -13.42 2.33 10.74
N GLN A 182 -12.26 1.72 10.50
CA GLN A 182 -12.17 0.30 10.17
C GLN A 182 -12.63 -0.57 11.35
N ALA A 183 -12.25 -0.22 12.59
CA ALA A 183 -12.69 -0.95 13.79
C ALA A 183 -14.22 -0.94 13.91
N ASN A 184 -14.84 0.23 13.74
CA ASN A 184 -16.29 0.40 13.78
C ASN A 184 -16.99 -0.36 12.64
N LEU A 185 -16.42 -0.31 11.43
CA LEU A 185 -16.95 -1.01 10.25
C LEU A 185 -16.94 -2.54 10.45
N LEU A 186 -15.81 -3.10 10.89
CA LEU A 186 -15.66 -4.54 11.13
C LEU A 186 -16.54 -4.99 12.30
N THR A 187 -16.57 -4.25 13.41
CA THR A 187 -17.42 -4.57 14.56
C THR A 187 -18.90 -4.61 14.15
N LYS A 188 -19.35 -3.64 13.33
CA LYS A 188 -20.72 -3.64 12.81
C LYS A 188 -20.97 -4.79 11.84
N ALA A 189 -19.97 -5.21 11.06
CA ALA A 189 -20.06 -6.39 10.19
C ALA A 189 -20.34 -7.66 11.01
N LEU A 190 -19.63 -7.84 12.13
CA LEU A 190 -19.86 -8.94 13.05
C LEU A 190 -21.27 -8.89 13.65
N GLU A 191 -21.71 -7.73 14.14
CA GLU A 191 -23.07 -7.55 14.68
C GLU A 191 -24.18 -7.87 13.67
N MET A 192 -23.90 -7.67 12.38
CA MET A 192 -24.81 -7.99 11.27
C MET A 192 -24.64 -9.42 10.72
N GLY A 193 -23.73 -10.23 11.28
CA GLY A 193 -23.43 -11.59 10.82
C GLY A 193 -22.79 -11.64 9.43
N LEU A 194 -22.01 -10.61 9.07
CA LEU A 194 -21.31 -10.48 7.79
C LEU A 194 -19.82 -10.84 7.89
N ALA A 195 -19.28 -10.98 9.11
CA ALA A 195 -17.91 -11.42 9.38
C ALA A 195 -17.79 -12.95 9.58
N ASP A 196 -18.73 -13.73 9.04
CA ASP A 196 -18.77 -15.20 9.17
C ASP A 196 -17.87 -15.93 8.16
N GLY A 197 -17.01 -15.21 7.43
CA GLY A 197 -16.14 -15.77 6.38
C GLY A 197 -16.79 -15.87 5.00
N ARG A 198 -18.05 -15.40 4.82
CA ARG A 198 -18.64 -15.26 3.46
C ARG A 198 -17.91 -14.24 2.59
N TYR A 199 -17.31 -13.24 3.24
CA TYR A 199 -16.45 -12.24 2.64
C TYR A 199 -15.06 -12.34 3.28
N VAL A 200 -14.04 -12.08 2.49
CA VAL A 200 -12.68 -11.82 2.98
C VAL A 200 -12.46 -10.32 2.98
N PHE A 201 -12.18 -9.75 4.14
CA PHE A 201 -11.83 -8.33 4.26
C PHE A 201 -10.32 -8.13 4.05
N VAL A 202 -9.92 -7.16 3.24
CA VAL A 202 -8.49 -6.82 3.03
C VAL A 202 -8.26 -5.33 3.25
N PRO A 203 -7.52 -4.93 4.31
CA PRO A 203 -7.11 -3.55 4.54
C PRO A 203 -6.17 -3.06 3.44
N TYR A 204 -6.58 -2.06 2.67
CA TYR A 204 -5.78 -1.56 1.55
C TYR A 204 -4.48 -0.90 2.03
N ASP A 205 -4.53 -0.11 3.10
CA ASP A 205 -3.39 0.67 3.56
C ASP A 205 -2.22 -0.19 4.02
N THR A 206 -2.48 -1.40 4.53
CA THR A 206 -1.44 -2.35 4.95
C THR A 206 -0.52 -2.80 3.80
N LEU A 207 -0.95 -2.64 2.54
CA LEU A 207 -0.14 -2.85 1.34
C LEU A 207 1.00 -1.83 1.20
N LEU A 208 0.97 -0.73 1.96
CA LEU A 208 1.81 0.44 1.75
C LEU A 208 2.97 0.52 2.75
N TYR A 209 3.08 -0.43 3.66
CA TYR A 209 4.13 -0.48 4.68
C TYR A 209 4.38 -1.90 5.15
N SER A 210 5.47 -2.10 5.88
CA SER A 210 5.82 -3.40 6.49
C SER A 210 5.39 -3.41 7.95
N LEU A 211 4.27 -4.10 8.24
CA LEU A 211 3.80 -4.28 9.60
C LEU A 211 4.78 -5.17 10.41
N PRO A 212 5.04 -4.84 11.68
CA PRO A 212 5.78 -5.74 12.56
C PRO A 212 4.86 -6.86 13.04
N TYR A 213 4.97 -8.04 12.44
CA TYR A 213 4.16 -9.23 12.81
C TYR A 213 4.96 -10.33 13.52
N GLN A 214 6.30 -10.33 13.37
CA GLN A 214 7.16 -11.33 14.01
C GLN A 214 7.23 -11.07 15.52
N ASN A 215 6.74 -12.00 16.33
CA ASN A 215 6.67 -11.88 17.79
C ASN A 215 6.01 -10.58 18.26
N ASN A 216 4.99 -10.11 17.53
CA ASN A 216 4.27 -8.88 17.86
C ASN A 216 2.83 -9.18 18.24
N SER A 217 2.37 -8.51 19.29
CA SER A 217 0.98 -8.48 19.73
C SER A 217 0.40 -7.09 19.46
N PHE A 218 -0.82 -7.04 18.95
CA PHE A 218 -1.54 -5.82 18.61
C PHE A 218 -2.53 -5.49 19.72
N ASN A 219 -2.15 -4.53 20.56
CA ASN A 219 -2.92 -4.14 21.75
C ASN A 219 -4.34 -3.62 21.43
N VAL A 220 -4.62 -3.28 20.18
CA VAL A 220 -5.96 -2.87 19.73
C VAL A 220 -7.02 -3.97 19.91
N PHE A 221 -6.60 -5.23 19.98
CA PHE A 221 -7.47 -6.37 20.26
C PHE A 221 -7.62 -6.63 21.77
N ASP A 222 -6.79 -6.03 22.61
CA ASP A 222 -6.84 -6.25 24.05
C ASP A 222 -8.14 -5.67 24.61
N ASN A 223 -8.88 -6.50 25.35
CA ASN A 223 -10.19 -6.16 25.92
C ASN A 223 -11.28 -5.78 24.89
N ASN A 224 -11.10 -6.13 23.61
CA ASN A 224 -12.11 -5.91 22.57
C ASN A 224 -12.45 -7.19 21.82
N SER A 225 -13.18 -8.10 22.50
CA SER A 225 -13.53 -9.42 21.95
C SER A 225 -14.36 -9.33 20.67
N LYS A 226 -15.24 -8.33 20.55
CA LYS A 226 -16.01 -8.12 19.32
C LYS A 226 -15.12 -7.78 18.13
N LEU A 227 -14.16 -6.87 18.33
CA LEU A 227 -13.25 -6.50 17.25
C LEU A 227 -12.33 -7.67 16.89
N GLN A 228 -11.82 -8.39 17.88
CA GLN A 228 -11.03 -9.60 17.68
C GLN A 228 -11.79 -10.65 16.86
N GLU A 229 -13.03 -10.94 17.23
CA GLU A 229 -13.89 -11.89 16.50
C GLU A 229 -14.22 -11.40 15.08
N ALA A 230 -14.48 -10.10 14.91
CA ALA A 230 -14.69 -9.52 13.58
C ALA A 230 -13.44 -9.58 12.69
N TYR A 231 -12.26 -9.46 13.29
CA TYR A 231 -10.98 -9.45 12.60
C TYR A 231 -10.57 -10.83 12.07
N ASP A 232 -11.19 -11.91 12.56
CA ASP A 232 -10.97 -13.27 12.05
C ASP A 232 -11.40 -13.44 10.58
N ALA A 233 -12.22 -12.52 10.05
CA ALA A 233 -12.57 -12.47 8.63
C ALA A 233 -11.60 -11.60 7.78
N VAL A 234 -10.50 -11.11 8.36
CA VAL A 234 -9.56 -10.17 7.74
C VAL A 234 -8.27 -10.86 7.33
N LEU A 235 -7.91 -10.77 6.05
CA LEU A 235 -6.57 -11.11 5.57
C LEU A 235 -5.74 -9.83 5.43
N THR A 236 -4.71 -9.71 6.25
CA THR A 236 -3.80 -8.56 6.21
C THR A 236 -2.65 -8.83 5.26
N VAL A 237 -2.53 -8.02 4.22
CA VAL A 237 -1.46 -8.16 3.22
C VAL A 237 -0.48 -7.00 3.40
N THR A 238 0.78 -7.31 3.72
CA THR A 238 1.77 -6.29 4.08
C THR A 238 3.14 -6.57 3.48
N LEU A 239 3.98 -5.54 3.35
CA LEU A 239 5.36 -5.73 2.86
C LEU A 239 6.10 -6.70 3.78
N ALA A 240 6.72 -7.72 3.19
CA ALA A 240 7.51 -8.70 3.92
C ALA A 240 8.72 -7.99 4.55
N SER A 241 8.84 -8.10 5.88
CA SER A 241 10.05 -7.66 6.59
C SER A 241 11.23 -8.56 6.22
N GLY A 242 12.44 -8.01 6.25
CA GLY A 242 13.67 -8.79 6.10
C GLY A 242 14.06 -9.50 7.40
N GLU A 243 15.36 -9.58 7.65
CA GLU A 243 15.92 -10.12 8.92
C GLU A 243 15.54 -9.29 10.15
N ARG A 244 15.13 -8.02 9.96
CA ARG A 244 14.75 -7.08 11.01
C ARG A 244 13.35 -6.56 10.74
N THR A 245 12.53 -6.47 11.80
CA THR A 245 11.22 -5.82 11.71
C THR A 245 11.37 -4.30 11.66
N PHE A 246 10.28 -3.59 11.35
CA PHE A 246 10.22 -2.14 11.49
C PHE A 246 10.62 -1.67 12.91
N TYR A 247 10.15 -2.37 13.96
CA TYR A 247 10.46 -2.00 15.33
C TYR A 247 11.92 -2.23 15.70
N ASP A 248 12.56 -3.28 15.18
CA ASP A 248 13.99 -3.52 15.39
C ASP A 248 14.82 -2.42 14.73
N ALA A 249 14.55 -2.13 13.45
CA ALA A 249 15.25 -1.09 12.71
C ALA A 249 15.09 0.30 13.35
N PHE A 250 13.91 0.59 13.91
CA PHE A 250 13.65 1.84 14.62
C PHE A 250 14.42 1.92 15.94
N ARG A 251 14.41 0.86 16.76
CA ARG A 251 15.19 0.81 18.01
C ARG A 251 16.68 0.99 17.76
N GLU A 252 17.24 0.28 16.78
CA GLU A 252 18.65 0.40 16.43
C GLU A 252 19.02 1.84 16.00
N ALA A 253 18.15 2.52 15.24
CA ALA A 253 18.34 3.91 14.86
C ALA A 253 18.26 4.88 16.06
N LYS A 254 17.46 4.55 17.09
CA LYS A 254 17.39 5.30 18.36
C LYS A 254 18.65 5.05 19.21
N GLU A 255 19.05 3.79 19.38
CA GLU A 255 20.23 3.37 20.16
C GLU A 255 21.54 3.92 19.58
N SER A 256 21.65 3.98 18.25
CA SER A 256 22.80 4.59 17.56
C SER A 256 22.80 6.13 17.58
N GLY A 257 21.78 6.76 18.17
CA GLY A 257 21.66 8.21 18.27
C GLY A 257 21.26 8.92 16.98
N GLU A 258 20.85 8.19 15.93
CA GLU A 258 20.37 8.78 14.67
C GLU A 258 18.94 9.33 14.80
N ILE A 259 18.13 8.75 15.67
CA ILE A 259 16.82 9.25 16.09
C ILE A 259 16.93 9.77 17.51
N THR A 260 16.82 11.09 17.67
CA THR A 260 16.95 11.77 18.98
C THR A 260 15.61 12.07 19.64
N ARG A 261 14.49 11.71 18.99
CA ARG A 261 13.15 11.91 19.54
C ARG A 261 12.85 10.84 20.58
N ASP A 262 12.26 11.27 21.69
CA ASP A 262 11.81 10.38 22.75
C ASP A 262 10.45 9.76 22.38
N LEU A 263 10.51 8.81 21.45
CA LEU A 263 9.38 8.01 20.98
C LEU A 263 9.76 6.54 21.03
N GLU A 264 8.82 5.70 21.46
CA GLU A 264 8.94 4.25 21.33
C GLU A 264 8.55 3.80 19.91
N ALA A 265 9.11 2.67 19.48
CA ALA A 265 8.89 2.17 18.12
C ALA A 265 7.39 1.93 17.84
N SER A 266 6.64 1.47 18.84
CA SER A 266 5.18 1.26 18.77
C SER A 266 4.35 2.54 18.65
N GLN A 267 4.95 3.71 18.91
CA GLN A 267 4.30 5.02 18.75
C GLN A 267 4.51 5.61 17.35
N VAL A 268 5.27 4.93 16.49
CA VAL A 268 5.59 5.41 15.14
C VAL A 268 4.94 4.52 14.11
N SER A 269 4.18 5.12 13.20
CA SER A 269 3.57 4.39 12.09
C SER A 269 4.65 3.72 11.22
N PRO A 270 4.47 2.44 10.84
CA PRO A 270 5.38 1.76 9.91
C PRO A 270 5.51 2.44 8.53
N LEU A 271 4.60 3.34 8.17
CA LEU A 271 4.74 4.24 7.01
C LEU A 271 6.05 5.04 7.03
N PHE A 272 6.64 5.26 8.21
CA PHE A 272 7.98 5.84 8.34
C PHE A 272 9.01 5.09 7.48
N GLY A 273 8.96 3.75 7.48
CA GLY A 273 9.86 2.92 6.67
C GLY A 273 9.66 3.17 5.18
N THR A 274 8.41 3.22 4.71
CA THR A 274 8.08 3.50 3.31
C THR A 274 8.55 4.88 2.86
N ILE A 275 8.38 5.91 3.70
CA ILE A 275 8.86 7.27 3.42
C ILE A 275 10.39 7.29 3.36
N TYR A 276 11.06 6.63 4.30
CA TYR A 276 12.51 6.48 4.30
C TYR A 276 13.00 5.84 2.99
N ASP A 277 12.37 4.73 2.60
CA ASP A 277 12.73 3.95 1.40
C ASP A 277 12.51 4.77 0.13
N ALA A 278 11.42 5.51 0.03
CA ALA A 278 11.14 6.39 -1.11
C ALA A 278 12.20 7.50 -1.29
N ILE A 279 12.64 8.13 -0.20
CA ILE A 279 13.71 9.14 -0.23
C ILE A 279 15.04 8.50 -0.67
N TYR A 280 15.36 7.32 -0.13
CA TYR A 280 16.58 6.59 -0.48
C TYR A 280 16.56 6.13 -1.94
N PHE A 281 15.43 5.63 -2.42
CA PHE A 281 15.22 5.24 -3.81
C PHE A 281 15.51 6.43 -4.74
N MET A 282 14.94 7.60 -4.47
CA MET A 282 15.20 8.80 -5.27
C MET A 282 16.70 9.17 -5.30
N ALA A 283 17.40 9.05 -4.17
CA ALA A 283 18.84 9.27 -4.12
C ALA A 283 19.62 8.23 -4.96
N MET A 284 19.24 6.96 -4.91
CA MET A 284 19.80 5.91 -5.78
C MET A 284 19.59 6.23 -7.26
N ALA A 285 18.41 6.72 -7.64
CA ALA A 285 18.08 7.15 -9.00
C ALA A 285 18.97 8.31 -9.47
N ILE A 286 19.16 9.34 -8.63
CA ILE A 286 20.06 10.46 -8.91
C ILE A 286 21.50 9.97 -9.06
N GLY A 287 22.00 9.15 -8.13
CA GLY A 287 23.36 8.60 -8.20
C GLY A 287 23.58 7.72 -9.44
N SER A 288 22.59 6.93 -9.82
CA SER A 288 22.58 6.10 -11.03
C SER A 288 22.68 6.96 -12.30
N ALA A 289 21.85 8.00 -12.44
CA ALA A 289 21.90 8.93 -13.56
C ALA A 289 23.26 9.64 -13.69
N ARG A 290 23.82 10.10 -12.56
CA ARG A 290 25.13 10.77 -12.54
C ARG A 290 26.27 9.84 -12.95
N ARG A 291 26.29 8.60 -12.47
CA ARG A 291 27.33 7.62 -12.84
C ARG A 291 27.37 7.35 -14.34
N LYS A 292 26.23 7.49 -15.04
CA LYS A 292 26.14 7.38 -16.50
C LYS A 292 26.42 8.68 -17.24
N GLY A 293 26.86 9.74 -16.56
CA GLY A 293 27.18 11.03 -17.17
C GLY A 293 25.97 11.83 -17.65
N VAL A 294 24.77 11.45 -17.22
CA VAL A 294 23.52 12.08 -17.68
C VAL A 294 23.24 13.35 -16.88
N ARG A 295 22.83 14.41 -17.57
CA ARG A 295 22.39 15.65 -16.92
C ARG A 295 21.13 15.38 -16.09
N ILE A 296 21.17 15.78 -14.82
CA ILE A 296 20.03 15.61 -13.91
C ILE A 296 18.82 16.40 -14.42
N SER A 297 17.73 15.67 -14.64
CA SER A 297 16.41 16.13 -15.07
C SER A 297 15.37 15.18 -14.47
N GLY A 298 14.09 15.58 -14.41
CA GLY A 298 13.03 14.72 -13.87
C GLY A 298 12.95 13.38 -14.61
N ALA A 299 12.97 13.43 -15.95
CA ALA A 299 12.85 12.25 -16.78
C ALA A 299 14.09 11.34 -16.67
N HIS A 300 15.29 11.92 -16.65
CA HIS A 300 16.50 11.13 -16.49
C HIS A 300 16.59 10.48 -15.11
N ILE A 301 16.17 11.17 -14.03
CA ILE A 301 16.10 10.52 -12.71
C ILE A 301 15.14 9.31 -12.78
N ALA A 302 13.95 9.49 -13.35
CA ALA A 302 12.94 8.44 -13.40
C ALA A 302 13.35 7.22 -14.27
N GLU A 303 14.07 7.46 -15.38
CA GLU A 303 14.58 6.39 -16.24
C GLU A 303 15.70 5.55 -15.58
N HIS A 304 16.40 6.12 -14.60
CA HIS A 304 17.60 5.53 -13.98
C HIS A 304 17.32 4.71 -12.71
N THR A 305 16.12 4.14 -12.63
CA THR A 305 15.56 3.39 -11.49
C THR A 305 15.68 1.86 -11.63
N LYS A 306 16.31 1.40 -12.70
CA LYS A 306 16.42 -0.01 -13.11
C LYS A 306 17.50 -0.76 -12.32
N ASN A 307 17.25 -2.03 -12.02
CA ASN A 307 18.19 -2.97 -11.39
C ASN A 307 18.77 -2.45 -10.06
N PHE A 308 17.93 -1.89 -9.20
CA PHE A 308 18.33 -1.49 -7.86
C PHE A 308 18.22 -2.67 -6.90
N SER A 309 19.14 -2.69 -5.93
CA SER A 309 19.06 -3.53 -4.75
C SER A 309 19.83 -2.82 -3.64
N PHE A 310 19.12 -2.34 -2.62
CA PHE A 310 19.71 -1.62 -1.49
C PHE A 310 19.00 -1.96 -0.18
N PRO A 311 19.67 -1.82 0.98
CA PRO A 311 19.02 -1.99 2.27
C PRO A 311 18.08 -0.80 2.53
N GLY A 312 16.78 -1.07 2.47
CA GLY A 312 15.75 -0.16 2.95
C GLY A 312 15.71 -0.11 4.48
N PHE A 313 14.65 0.46 5.04
CA PHE A 313 14.53 0.65 6.47
C PHE A 313 14.37 -0.68 7.22
N SER A 314 13.45 -1.54 6.78
CA SER A 314 13.16 -2.85 7.38
C SER A 314 13.30 -4.03 6.41
N HIS A 315 13.52 -3.77 5.13
CA HIS A 315 13.59 -4.79 4.09
C HIS A 315 14.51 -4.33 2.95
N ARG A 316 14.88 -5.26 2.05
CA ARG A 316 15.60 -4.90 0.84
C ARG A 316 14.62 -4.29 -0.18
N VAL A 317 15.01 -3.17 -0.77
CA VAL A 317 14.24 -2.54 -1.86
C VAL A 317 14.91 -2.91 -3.17
N GLU A 318 14.13 -3.48 -4.08
CA GLU A 318 14.64 -4.01 -5.34
C GLU A 318 13.78 -3.61 -6.54
N THR A 319 14.42 -3.40 -7.68
CA THR A 319 13.74 -3.17 -8.96
C THR A 319 14.28 -4.05 -10.07
N ASP A 320 13.39 -4.42 -11.00
CA ASP A 320 13.74 -5.20 -12.18
C ASP A 320 14.46 -4.35 -13.25
N HIS A 321 14.70 -4.96 -14.42
CA HIS A 321 15.33 -4.31 -15.56
C HIS A 321 14.48 -3.20 -16.20
N CYS A 322 13.19 -3.15 -15.88
CA CYS A 322 12.24 -2.11 -16.29
C CYS A 322 12.08 -1.00 -15.24
N GLY A 323 12.64 -1.18 -14.02
CA GLY A 323 12.48 -0.24 -12.91
C GLY A 323 11.22 -0.51 -12.07
N LYS A 324 10.56 -1.66 -12.26
CA LYS A 324 9.39 -2.07 -11.48
C LYS A 324 9.82 -2.61 -10.14
N GLY A 325 9.16 -2.19 -9.06
CA GLY A 325 9.41 -2.68 -7.71
C GLY A 325 9.17 -4.19 -7.56
N MET A 326 10.06 -4.86 -6.84
CA MET A 326 10.02 -6.31 -6.57
C MET A 326 9.93 -6.65 -5.08
N SER A 327 9.65 -5.68 -4.21
CA SER A 327 9.47 -5.95 -2.77
C SER A 327 8.37 -6.99 -2.53
N ASN A 328 8.71 -8.04 -1.79
CA ASN A 328 7.78 -9.13 -1.48
C ASN A 328 6.72 -8.72 -0.47
N TYR A 329 5.60 -9.43 -0.50
CA TYR A 329 4.50 -9.26 0.44
C TYR A 329 4.25 -10.55 1.22
N VAL A 330 3.56 -10.44 2.34
CA VAL A 330 3.14 -11.57 3.15
C VAL A 330 1.65 -11.43 3.47
N ILE A 331 0.93 -12.55 3.41
CA ILE A 331 -0.44 -12.65 3.91
C ILE A 331 -0.36 -13.06 5.37
N LEU A 332 -0.92 -12.22 6.22
CA LEU A 332 -1.05 -12.41 7.64
C LEU A 332 -2.51 -12.69 7.98
N ASP A 333 -2.70 -13.60 8.92
CA ASP A 333 -4.00 -14.03 9.38
C ASP A 333 -3.99 -14.25 10.90
N THR A 334 -5.16 -14.19 11.53
CA THR A 334 -5.31 -14.56 12.94
C THR A 334 -5.50 -16.08 13.06
N ASP A 335 -5.48 -16.62 14.27
CA ASP A 335 -5.84 -18.03 14.53
C ASP A 335 -7.26 -18.16 15.11
N GLY A 336 -8.13 -17.16 14.87
CA GLY A 336 -9.46 -17.06 15.48
C GLY A 336 -9.43 -16.60 16.94
N GLY A 337 -8.25 -16.37 17.51
CA GLY A 337 -8.08 -15.87 18.86
C GLY A 337 -6.85 -14.97 19.02
N GLY A 338 -6.66 -14.46 20.24
CA GLY A 338 -5.47 -13.68 20.58
C GLY A 338 -5.33 -12.36 19.81
N ASN A 339 -4.14 -11.78 19.90
CA ASN A 339 -3.83 -10.45 19.38
C ASN A 339 -2.64 -10.48 18.42
N GLN A 340 -2.32 -11.65 17.88
CA GLN A 340 -1.18 -11.86 17.00
C GLN A 340 -1.67 -12.19 15.59
N LEU A 341 -0.89 -11.77 14.59
CA LEU A 341 -1.10 -12.20 13.22
C LEU A 341 0.08 -13.06 12.78
N PHE A 342 -0.22 -14.12 12.06
CA PHE A 342 0.74 -15.12 11.65
C PHE A 342 0.86 -15.18 10.13
N PRO A 343 2.08 -15.33 9.60
CA PRO A 343 2.30 -15.43 8.17
C PRO A 343 1.79 -16.77 7.64
N THR A 344 0.94 -16.73 6.62
CA THR A 344 0.37 -17.92 5.96
C THR A 344 0.95 -18.14 4.57
N HIS A 345 1.17 -17.05 3.83
CA HIS A 345 1.68 -17.08 2.46
C HIS A 345 2.69 -15.96 2.20
N LEU A 346 3.70 -16.23 1.38
CA LEU A 346 4.62 -15.26 0.81
C LEU A 346 4.23 -14.98 -0.63
N LEU A 347 4.11 -13.70 -0.97
CA LEU A 347 3.98 -13.20 -2.32
C LEU A 347 5.35 -12.80 -2.85
N ASP A 348 5.85 -13.55 -3.82
CA ASP A 348 7.07 -13.22 -4.54
C ASP A 348 6.73 -12.33 -5.74
N MET A 349 7.05 -11.03 -5.62
CA MET A 349 6.75 -10.04 -6.66
C MET A 349 7.75 -10.08 -7.82
N SER A 350 8.82 -10.87 -7.73
CA SER A 350 9.72 -11.12 -8.87
C SER A 350 9.11 -12.12 -9.86
N SER A 351 8.35 -13.09 -9.35
CA SER A 351 7.73 -14.17 -10.13
C SER A 351 6.20 -14.08 -10.22
N ASP A 352 5.58 -13.09 -9.56
CA ASP A 352 4.12 -12.95 -9.43
C ASP A 352 3.47 -14.24 -8.89
N SER A 353 4.11 -14.86 -7.90
CA SER A 353 3.69 -16.14 -7.32
C SER A 353 3.33 -16.02 -5.84
N VAL A 354 2.46 -16.92 -5.38
CA VAL A 354 2.07 -17.05 -3.98
C VAL A 354 2.53 -18.41 -3.49
N ASN A 355 3.32 -18.42 -2.42
CA ASN A 355 3.92 -19.61 -1.82
C ASN A 355 3.38 -19.79 -0.40
N SER A 356 2.91 -20.98 -0.05
CA SER A 356 2.49 -21.27 1.33
C SER A 356 3.71 -21.30 2.26
N LEU A 357 3.54 -20.75 3.47
CA LEU A 357 4.53 -20.78 4.55
C LEU A 357 4.25 -21.90 5.56
N GLY A 358 3.40 -22.88 5.19
CA GLY A 358 3.10 -24.05 6.01
C GLY A 358 2.01 -23.85 7.07
N ARG A 359 1.48 -22.63 7.20
CA ARG A 359 0.29 -22.33 8.01
C ARG A 359 -0.91 -22.08 7.10
N ALA A 360 -1.99 -22.82 7.32
CA ALA A 360 -3.26 -22.59 6.64
C ALA A 360 -3.92 -21.29 7.14
N ILE A 361 -4.69 -20.66 6.27
CA ILE A 361 -5.57 -19.54 6.66
C ILE A 361 -6.71 -20.11 7.50
N HIS A 362 -6.96 -19.49 8.64
CA HIS A 362 -8.14 -19.67 9.48
C HIS A 362 -9.30 -18.88 8.87
N PHE A 363 -10.43 -19.55 8.67
CA PHE A 363 -11.66 -18.90 8.20
C PHE A 363 -12.73 -19.08 9.27
N PRO A 364 -13.56 -18.07 9.57
CA PRO A 364 -14.55 -18.15 10.66
C PRO A 364 -15.52 -19.33 10.52
N SER A 365 -15.92 -19.68 9.30
CA SER A 365 -16.77 -20.85 9.00
C SER A 365 -16.01 -22.14 8.66
N GLY A 366 -14.69 -22.16 8.89
CA GLY A 366 -13.81 -23.30 8.59
C GLY A 366 -13.47 -23.51 7.11
N ALA A 367 -13.97 -22.67 6.21
CA ALA A 367 -13.69 -22.74 4.78
C ALA A 367 -13.63 -21.33 4.14
N PRO A 368 -12.81 -21.14 3.08
CA PRO A 368 -12.78 -19.90 2.31
C PRO A 368 -14.10 -19.63 1.57
N PRO A 369 -14.34 -18.39 1.12
CA PRO A 369 -15.34 -18.12 0.09
C PRO A 369 -15.12 -19.02 -1.13
N LYS A 370 -16.22 -19.47 -1.74
CA LYS A 370 -16.16 -20.30 -2.94
C LYS A 370 -15.36 -19.60 -4.04
N PRO A 371 -14.46 -20.33 -4.72
CA PRO A 371 -13.71 -19.76 -5.82
C PRO A 371 -14.65 -19.41 -6.99
N ASP A 372 -14.37 -18.28 -7.62
CA ASP A 372 -14.95 -17.87 -8.90
C ASP A 372 -14.27 -18.63 -10.05
N SER A 373 -14.80 -18.46 -11.26
CA SER A 373 -14.20 -19.05 -12.46
C SER A 373 -12.80 -18.48 -12.71
N SER A 374 -11.84 -19.35 -13.01
CA SER A 374 -10.47 -18.94 -13.33
C SER A 374 -10.38 -18.07 -14.59
N CYS A 375 -11.41 -18.06 -15.45
CA CYS A 375 -11.43 -17.20 -16.64
C CYS A 375 -11.37 -15.70 -16.33
N TRP A 376 -11.72 -15.26 -15.12
CA TRP A 376 -11.55 -13.86 -14.72
C TRP A 376 -10.09 -13.40 -14.67
N PHE A 377 -9.15 -14.36 -14.61
CA PHE A 377 -7.71 -14.10 -14.51
C PHE A 377 -6.95 -14.46 -15.79
N ASP A 378 -7.68 -14.74 -16.87
CA ASP A 378 -7.14 -15.01 -18.20
C ASP A 378 -7.53 -13.85 -19.15
N PRO A 379 -6.56 -13.01 -19.58
CA PRO A 379 -6.85 -11.85 -20.42
C PRO A 379 -7.35 -12.22 -21.82
N ASP A 380 -7.17 -13.48 -22.25
CA ASP A 380 -7.54 -13.94 -23.60
C ASP A 380 -8.96 -14.55 -23.65
N VAL A 381 -9.67 -14.59 -22.51
CA VAL A 381 -10.97 -15.25 -22.38
C VAL A 381 -12.05 -14.27 -21.90
N LEU A 382 -13.15 -14.15 -22.67
CA LEU A 382 -14.35 -13.45 -22.21
C LEU A 382 -15.08 -14.31 -21.16
N CYS A 383 -15.08 -13.84 -19.92
CA CYS A 383 -15.66 -14.55 -18.79
C CYS A 383 -17.09 -14.02 -18.48
N ASN A 384 -18.07 -14.93 -18.43
CA ASN A 384 -19.46 -14.63 -18.06
C ASN A 384 -19.92 -15.42 -16.81
N GLY A 385 -19.02 -16.18 -16.18
CA GLY A 385 -19.35 -17.12 -15.11
C GLY A 385 -18.90 -16.65 -13.74
N GLY A 386 -19.82 -16.63 -12.77
CA GLY A 386 -19.53 -16.31 -11.37
C GLY A 386 -20.78 -15.93 -10.59
#